data_AF-A0A2T7BJY0-F1
#
_entry.id   AF-A0A2T7BJY0-F1
#
_cell.length_a   1.000
_cell.length_b   1.000
_cell.length_c   1.000
_cell.angle_alpha   90.00
_cell.angle_beta   90.00
_cell.angle_gamma   90.00
#
_symmetry.space_group_name_H-M   'P 1'
#
loop_
_entity.id
_entity.type
_entity.pdbx_description
1 polymer ?
#
loop_
_entity_poly.entity_id
_entity_poly.type
_entity_poly.pdbx_seq_one_letter_code
_entity_poly.pdbx_strand_id
1 'polypeptide(L)'
;MPTTSALYKININKQATKIAGGFENGLDGIVMVAPGEFIISNYTGILYYLEADGSRQVLLDTQAEKLMTNDISYDNSTKTLYVPAFNKNIVIAYRVR
;
A
#
# COMPACT_ATOMS: atom_id res chain seq x y z
N MET A 1 9.91 6.14 -14.18
CA MET A 1 8.74 5.31 -14.51
C MET A 1 7.49 6.14 -14.23
N PRO A 2 6.43 6.09 -15.05
CA PRO A 2 5.17 6.71 -14.68
C PRO A 2 4.63 6.00 -13.44
N THR A 3 4.45 6.75 -12.37
CA THR A 3 3.87 6.28 -11.10
C THR A 3 2.52 6.95 -10.88
N THR A 4 1.74 6.42 -9.94
CA THR A 4 0.40 6.93 -9.63
C THR A 4 0.33 7.47 -8.21
N SER A 5 -0.64 8.37 -8.00
CA SER A 5 -1.05 8.95 -6.72
C SER A 5 -2.54 8.71 -6.42
N ALA A 6 -3.15 7.73 -7.11
CA ALA A 6 -4.56 7.39 -6.99
C ALA A 6 -4.81 5.89 -7.19
N LEU A 7 -5.84 5.38 -6.50
CA LEU A 7 -6.35 4.02 -6.61
C LEU A 7 -7.61 4.00 -7.47
N TYR A 8 -7.66 3.05 -8.40
CA TYR A 8 -8.81 2.81 -9.26
C TYR A 8 -9.29 1.36 -9.12
N LYS A 9 -10.61 1.19 -9.10
CA LYS A 9 -11.26 -0.11 -9.29
C LYS A 9 -11.68 -0.23 -10.74
N ILE A 10 -11.29 -1.32 -11.39
CA ILE A 10 -11.70 -1.61 -12.77
C ILE A 10 -12.74 -2.72 -12.73
N ASN A 11 -13.91 -2.49 -13.34
CA ASN A 11 -14.94 -3.52 -13.44
C ASN A 11 -14.73 -4.44 -14.66
N ILE A 12 -15.57 -5.47 -14.79
CA ILE A 12 -15.49 -6.43 -15.91
C ILE A 12 -15.66 -5.79 -17.30
N ASN A 13 -16.33 -4.63 -17.35
CA ASN A 13 -16.51 -3.83 -18.56
C ASN A 13 -15.35 -2.86 -18.82
N LYS A 14 -14.23 -2.98 -18.08
CA LYS A 14 -13.06 -2.11 -18.14
C LYS A 14 -13.33 -0.65 -17.76
N GLN A 15 -14.43 -0.38 -17.06
CA GLN A 15 -14.71 0.96 -16.56
C GLN A 15 -13.93 1.20 -15.27
N ALA A 16 -13.20 2.31 -15.22
CA ALA A 16 -12.43 2.73 -14.08
C ALA A 16 -13.27 3.63 -13.15
N THR A 17 -13.29 3.28 -11.86
CA THR A 17 -13.84 4.13 -10.80
C THR A 17 -12.71 4.51 -9.86
N LYS A 18 -12.48 5.81 -9.67
CA LYS A 18 -11.51 6.30 -8.69
C LYS A 18 -12.05 6.00 -7.29
N ILE A 19 -11.28 5.25 -6.51
CA ILE A 19 -11.63 4.90 -5.12
C ILE A 19 -11.04 5.94 -4.16
N ALA A 20 -9.78 6.30 -4.37
CA ALA A 20 -9.09 7.30 -3.57
C ALA A 20 -7.99 7.98 -4.39
N GLY A 21 -7.56 9.17 -3.97
CA GLY A 21 -6.43 9.85 -4.60
C GLY A 21 -5.85 10.95 -3.73
N GLY A 22 -4.76 11.55 -4.20
CA GLY A 22 -3.96 12.53 -3.45
C GLY A 22 -2.87 11.89 -2.60
N PHE A 23 -2.55 10.61 -2.85
CA PHE A 23 -1.40 9.97 -2.22
C PHE A 23 -0.12 10.66 -2.70
N GLU A 24 0.99 10.45 -2.00
CA GLU A 24 2.26 10.80 -2.60
C GLU A 24 2.48 9.97 -3.87
N ASN A 25 3.09 10.58 -4.87
CA ASN A 25 3.33 9.91 -6.14
C ASN A 25 4.34 8.78 -5.91
N GLY A 26 4.03 7.56 -6.37
CA GLY A 26 4.88 6.40 -6.14
C GLY A 26 4.19 5.21 -5.50
N LEU A 27 2.86 5.13 -5.53
CA LEU A 27 2.18 3.91 -5.12
C LEU A 27 2.69 2.70 -5.94
N ASP A 28 2.86 1.57 -5.26
CA ASP A 28 3.43 0.34 -5.82
C ASP A 28 2.54 -0.87 -5.51
N GLY A 29 2.64 -1.41 -4.29
CA GLY A 29 1.89 -2.58 -3.84
C GLY A 29 0.54 -2.25 -3.18
N ILE A 30 -0.40 -3.18 -3.26
CA ILE A 30 -1.71 -3.10 -2.60
C ILE A 30 -2.17 -4.49 -2.13
N VAL A 31 -2.67 -4.56 -0.90
CA VAL A 31 -3.30 -5.77 -0.33
C VAL A 31 -4.60 -5.40 0.35
N MET A 32 -5.62 -6.25 0.20
CA MET A 32 -6.88 -6.10 0.92
C MET A 32 -6.74 -6.77 2.29
N VAL A 33 -7.03 -6.03 3.36
CA VAL A 33 -6.93 -6.52 4.75
C VAL A 33 -8.30 -6.79 5.37
N ALA A 34 -9.35 -6.16 4.84
CA ALA A 34 -10.75 -6.42 5.12
C ALA A 34 -11.60 -5.98 3.90
N PRO A 35 -12.89 -6.36 3.80
CA PRO A 35 -13.72 -6.02 2.65
C PRO A 35 -13.76 -4.50 2.37
N GLY A 36 -13.10 -4.07 1.30
CA GLY A 36 -13.01 -2.66 0.90
C GLY A 36 -11.91 -1.85 1.59
N GLU A 37 -11.17 -2.47 2.51
CA GLU A 37 -10.07 -1.85 3.25
C GLU A 37 -8.73 -2.40 2.78
N PHE A 38 -7.75 -1.52 2.59
CA PHE A 38 -6.48 -1.87 1.96
C PHE A 38 -5.29 -1.29 2.72
N ILE A 39 -4.17 -2.01 2.65
CA ILE A 39 -2.85 -1.41 2.87
C ILE A 39 -2.22 -1.19 1.50
N ILE A 40 -1.67 -0.01 1.29
CA ILE A 40 -1.05 0.42 0.03
C ILE A 40 0.36 0.88 0.34
N SER A 41 1.35 0.38 -0.39
CA SER A 41 2.73 0.85 -0.28
C SER A 41 3.06 1.92 -1.31
N ASN A 42 3.99 2.80 -0.93
CA ASN A 42 4.69 3.70 -1.82
C ASN A 42 6.18 3.34 -1.81
N TYR A 43 6.78 3.18 -2.99
CA TYR A 43 8.18 2.74 -3.13
C TYR A 43 9.19 3.64 -2.39
N THR A 44 8.83 4.89 -2.06
CA THR A 44 9.69 5.82 -1.33
C THR A 44 9.85 5.49 0.15
N GLY A 45 8.93 4.75 0.76
CA GLY A 45 8.98 4.41 2.19
C GLY A 45 7.65 4.54 2.95
N ILE A 46 6.51 4.80 2.28
CA ILE A 46 5.24 5.05 2.97
C ILE A 46 4.32 3.83 2.89
N LEU A 47 3.70 3.48 4.01
CA LEU A 47 2.54 2.58 4.06
C LEU A 47 1.29 3.40 4.40
N TYR A 48 0.28 3.30 3.55
CA TYR A 48 -1.04 3.86 3.79
C TYR A 48 -2.03 2.76 4.18
N TYR A 49 -3.00 3.11 5.02
CA TYR A 49 -4.24 2.38 5.15
C TYR A 49 -5.36 3.16 4.46
N LEU A 50 -6.16 2.45 3.69
CA LEU A 50 -7.34 2.97 3.01
C LEU A 50 -8.57 2.29 3.61
N GLU A 51 -9.47 3.09 4.17
CA GLU A 51 -10.74 2.63 4.73
C GLU A 51 -11.77 2.36 3.63
N ALA A 52 -12.82 1.60 3.98
CA ALA A 52 -13.89 1.25 3.05
C ALA A 52 -14.66 2.47 2.51
N ASP A 53 -14.65 3.59 3.24
CA ASP A 53 -15.27 4.87 2.83
C ASP A 53 -14.39 5.70 1.89
N GLY A 54 -13.15 5.26 1.62
CA GLY A 54 -12.18 5.94 0.78
C GLY A 54 -11.27 6.94 1.53
N SER A 55 -11.47 7.12 2.83
CA SER A 55 -10.55 7.87 3.69
C SER A 55 -9.24 7.10 3.88
N ARG A 56 -8.15 7.82 4.14
CA ARG A 56 -6.83 7.20 4.29
C ARG A 56 -6.05 7.76 5.45
N GLN A 57 -5.14 6.95 5.97
CA GLN A 57 -4.15 7.33 6.96
C GLN A 57 -2.77 6.84 6.56
N VAL A 58 -1.73 7.55 7.00
CA VAL A 58 -0.35 7.05 6.95
C VAL A 58 -0.15 6.13 8.15
N LEU A 59 0.17 4.86 7.90
CA LEU A 59 0.51 3.90 8.94
C LEU A 59 1.98 3.99 9.34
N LEU A 60 2.85 4.19 8.35
CA LEU A 60 4.29 4.22 8.53
C LEU A 60 4.92 5.09 7.43
N ASP A 61 5.90 5.91 7.80
CA ASP A 61 6.76 6.65 6.87
C ASP A 61 8.22 6.38 7.24
N THR A 62 8.93 5.68 6.37
CA THR A 62 10.36 5.36 6.50
C THR A 62 11.24 6.06 5.45
N GLN A 63 10.76 7.17 4.90
CA GLN A 63 11.51 7.91 3.87
C GLN A 63 12.83 8.47 4.41
N ALA A 64 12.85 8.91 5.68
CA ALA A 64 14.05 9.43 6.33
C ALA A 64 15.15 8.36 6.48
N GLU A 65 14.74 7.12 6.74
CA GLU A 65 15.59 5.93 6.86
C GLU A 65 16.04 5.41 5.49
N LYS A 66 15.49 5.96 4.40
CA LYS A 66 15.70 5.50 3.02
C LYS A 66 15.42 4.01 2.93
N LEU A 67 14.28 3.57 3.44
CA LEU A 67 13.85 2.18 3.38
C LEU A 67 12.71 2.08 2.36
N MET A 68 12.95 1.35 1.26
CA MET A 68 11.93 1.20 0.21
C MET A 68 10.79 0.28 0.65
N THR A 69 9.59 0.59 0.18
CA THR A 69 8.34 -0.18 0.38
C THR A 69 7.70 -0.47 -0.96
N ASN A 70 8.11 -1.55 -1.61
CA ASN A 70 7.60 -1.94 -2.92
C ASN A 70 6.36 -2.83 -2.77
N ASP A 71 6.15 -3.82 -3.63
CA ASP A 71 5.11 -4.85 -3.49
C ASP A 71 5.08 -5.46 -2.08
N ILE A 72 3.87 -5.61 -1.53
CA ILE A 72 3.62 -6.10 -0.18
C ILE A 72 2.72 -7.34 -0.21
N SER A 73 2.79 -8.16 0.83
CA SER A 73 1.90 -9.31 1.02
C SER A 73 1.35 -9.31 2.43
N TYR A 74 0.12 -9.79 2.61
CA TYR A 74 -0.55 -9.84 3.91
C TYR A 74 -1.08 -11.25 4.20
N ASP A 75 -0.69 -11.78 5.35
CA ASP A 75 -1.26 -13.00 5.91
C ASP A 75 -2.36 -12.64 6.90
N ASN A 76 -3.60 -12.92 6.53
CA ASN A 76 -4.77 -12.64 7.35
C ASN A 76 -4.86 -13.50 8.61
N SER A 77 -4.28 -14.71 8.61
CA SER A 77 -4.35 -15.62 9.77
C SER A 77 -3.48 -15.12 10.93
N THR A 78 -2.29 -14.59 10.61
CA THR A 78 -1.35 -14.05 11.59
C THR A 78 -1.43 -12.52 11.73
N LYS A 79 -2.19 -11.87 10.84
CA LYS A 79 -2.23 -10.41 10.66
C LYS A 79 -0.84 -9.82 10.39
N THR A 80 -0.04 -10.51 9.57
CA THR A 80 1.33 -10.10 9.27
C THR A 80 1.43 -9.49 7.88
N LEU A 81 1.91 -8.25 7.81
CA LEU A 81 2.29 -7.58 6.57
C LEU A 81 3.78 -7.79 6.31
N TYR A 82 4.11 -8.38 5.16
CA TYR A 82 5.48 -8.56 4.68
C TYR A 82 5.84 -7.47 3.70
N VAL A 83 6.94 -6.78 4.00
CA VAL A 83 7.40 -5.59 3.28
C VAL A 83 8.85 -5.80 2.86
N PRO A 84 9.13 -6.07 1.58
CA PRO A 84 10.49 -6.14 1.06
C PRO A 84 11.08 -4.74 0.92
N ALA A 85 12.27 -4.55 1.50
CA ALA A 85 13.09 -3.37 1.30
C ALA A 85 14.31 -3.73 0.44
N PHE A 86 14.11 -3.67 -0.89
CA PHE A 86 15.11 -4.13 -1.87
C PHE A 86 16.45 -3.43 -1.73
N ASN A 87 16.46 -2.12 -1.49
CA ASN A 87 17.70 -1.36 -1.33
C ASN A 87 18.52 -1.74 -0.09
N LYS A 88 17.96 -2.53 0.82
CA LYS A 88 18.62 -3.06 2.01
C LYS A 88 18.75 -4.59 2.00
N ASN A 89 18.24 -5.28 0.99
CA ASN A 89 18.21 -6.75 0.90
C ASN A 89 17.55 -7.42 2.12
N ILE A 90 16.47 -6.84 2.65
CA ILE A 90 15.72 -7.40 3.79
C ILE A 90 14.22 -7.50 3.49
N VAL A 91 13.53 -8.34 4.25
CA VAL A 91 12.07 -8.35 4.36
C VAL A 91 11.71 -8.05 5.80
N ILE A 92 10.83 -7.07 6.01
CA ILE A 92 10.34 -6.69 7.33
C ILE A 92 8.93 -7.23 7.48
N ALA A 93 8.64 -7.80 8.64
CA ALA A 93 7.31 -8.30 8.99
C ALA A 93 6.69 -7.41 10.07
N TYR A 94 5.60 -6.73 9.73
CA TYR A 94 4.81 -5.94 10.67
C TYR A 94 3.56 -6.70 11.07
N ARG A 95 3.20 -6.69 12.35
CA ARG A 95 1.88 -7.15 12.78
C ARG A 95 0.91 -5.98 12.74
N VAL A 96 -0.13 -6.10 11.91
CA VAL A 96 -1.21 -5.13 11.80
C VAL A 96 -2.16 -5.31 12.99
N ARG A 97 -2.54 -4.20 13.64
CA ARG A 97 -3.40 -4.20 14.83
C ARG A 97 -4.62 -3.33 14.62
#